data_AF-A0A355F6K5-F1
#
_entry.id   AF-A0A355F6K5-F1
#
_cell.length_a   1.000
_cell.length_b   1.000
_cell.length_c   1.000
_cell.angle_alpha   90.00
_cell.angle_beta   90.00
_cell.angle_gamma   90.00
#
_symmetry.space_group_name_H-M   'P 1'
#
loop_
_entity.id
_entity.type
_entity.pdbx_description
1 polymer ?
#
loop_
_entity_poly.entity_id
_entity_poly.type
_entity_poly.pdbx_seq_one_letter_code
_entity_poly.pdbx_strand_id
1 'polypeptide(L)'
;QGPLALVAELVAGEIGRALGLPVPELVLMEVGVELGRNEPDPEIRELLKASIGCNLALDYLPGSVMFDPAAGDSLAAELASEIVWFDALVTNVDRTPRNPNLLLWHRAPYLIDHGAALYFHHAWQNV
;
A
#
# COMPACT_ATOMS: atom_id res chain seq x y z
N GLN A 1 -11.88 -2.23 0.58
CA GLN A 1 -11.28 -1.63 1.80
C GLN A 1 -12.19 -0.53 2.32
N GLY A 2 -12.21 -0.27 3.63
CA GLY A 2 -13.03 0.81 4.22
C GLY A 2 -12.24 2.12 4.40
N PRO A 3 -12.89 3.24 4.75
CA PRO A 3 -12.21 4.54 4.93
C PRO A 3 -11.02 4.52 5.89
N LEU A 4 -11.11 3.75 6.98
CA LEU A 4 -10.02 3.61 7.94
C LEU A 4 -8.76 3.00 7.31
N ALA A 5 -8.92 1.95 6.51
CA ALA A 5 -7.80 1.33 5.80
C ALA A 5 -7.15 2.30 4.79
N LEU A 6 -7.95 3.13 4.11
CA LEU A 6 -7.41 4.17 3.22
C LEU A 6 -6.63 5.25 3.99
N VAL A 7 -7.09 5.62 5.19
CA VAL A 7 -6.35 6.54 6.07
C VAL A 7 -5.05 5.88 6.55
N ALA A 8 -5.08 4.60 6.92
CA ALA A 8 -3.86 3.86 7.28
C ALA A 8 -2.87 3.82 6.12
N GLU A 9 -3.33 3.47 4.92
CA GLU A 9 -2.49 3.45 3.71
C GLU A 9 -1.81 4.81 3.48
N LEU A 10 -2.60 5.88 3.48
CA LEU A 10 -2.08 7.24 3.27
C LEU A 10 -1.09 7.64 4.36
N VAL A 11 -1.46 7.52 5.63
CA VAL A 11 -0.64 8.02 6.74
C VAL A 11 0.64 7.19 6.90
N ALA A 12 0.53 5.86 6.92
CA ALA A 12 1.70 5.00 7.07
C ALA A 12 2.60 5.11 5.83
N GLY A 13 2.02 5.10 4.63
CA GLY A 13 2.79 5.26 3.39
C GLY A 13 3.56 6.57 3.34
N GLU A 14 2.94 7.71 3.69
CA GLU A 14 3.64 9.01 3.74
C GLU A 14 4.70 9.09 4.86
N ILE A 15 4.45 8.46 6.02
CA ILE A 15 5.50 8.34 7.06
C ILE A 15 6.70 7.54 6.51
N GLY A 16 6.45 6.42 5.84
CA GLY A 16 7.51 5.61 5.22
C GLY A 16 8.32 6.40 4.19
N ARG A 17 7.64 7.16 3.31
CA ARG A 17 8.29 8.06 2.35
C ARG A 17 9.13 9.14 3.03
N ALA A 18 8.61 9.77 4.08
CA ALA A 18 9.33 10.79 4.84
C ALA A 18 10.57 10.25 5.56
N LEU A 19 10.55 8.96 5.93
CA LEU A 19 11.70 8.25 6.50
C LEU A 19 12.72 7.78 5.44
N GLY A 20 12.42 7.95 4.15
CA GLY A 20 13.28 7.50 3.05
C GLY A 20 13.13 6.03 2.69
N LEU A 21 12.12 5.33 3.23
CA LEU A 21 11.81 3.97 2.81
C LEU A 21 11.25 3.95 1.38
N PRO A 22 11.49 2.87 0.62
CA PRO A 22 11.01 2.80 -0.76
C PRO A 22 9.52 2.47 -0.78
N VAL A 23 8.67 3.46 -0.63
CA VAL A 23 7.22 3.36 -0.82
C VAL A 23 6.88 4.06 -2.14
N PRO A 24 6.07 3.46 -3.04
CA PRO A 24 5.67 4.13 -4.27
C PRO A 24 4.97 5.48 -3.99
N GLU A 25 4.93 6.36 -4.99
CA GLU A 25 4.32 7.67 -4.79
C GLU A 25 2.81 7.54 -4.53
N LEU A 26 2.33 8.18 -3.47
CA LEU A 26 0.92 8.32 -3.18
C LEU A 26 0.44 9.67 -3.70
N VAL A 27 -0.66 9.68 -4.43
CA VAL A 27 -1.27 10.90 -4.96
C VAL A 27 -2.76 10.91 -4.69
N LEU A 28 -3.31 12.11 -4.50
CA LEU A 28 -4.76 12.29 -4.57
C LEU A 28 -5.15 12.49 -6.02
N MET A 29 -6.08 11.67 -6.50
CA MET A 29 -6.52 11.67 -7.89
C MET A 29 -8.03 11.87 -7.96
N GLU A 30 -8.46 12.78 -8.84
CA GLU A 30 -9.87 12.97 -9.16
C GLU A 30 -10.33 12.00 -10.24
N VAL A 31 -11.31 11.17 -9.90
CA VAL A 31 -11.95 10.22 -10.81
C VAL A 31 -13.21 10.86 -11.39
N GLY A 32 -13.17 11.16 -12.69
CA GLY A 32 -14.32 11.70 -13.43
C GLY A 32 -15.36 10.63 -13.78
N VAL A 33 -16.60 11.07 -14.02
CA VAL A 33 -17.76 10.22 -14.39
C VAL A 33 -17.53 9.48 -15.71
N GLU A 34 -16.57 9.94 -16.51
CA GLU A 34 -16.20 9.33 -17.78
C GLU A 34 -15.46 7.99 -17.57
N LEU A 35 -14.76 7.84 -16.44
CA LEU A 35 -14.02 6.62 -16.09
C LEU A 35 -15.03 5.51 -15.78
N GLY A 36 -15.05 4.47 -16.61
CA GLY A 36 -15.96 3.33 -16.48
C GLY A 36 -17.19 3.34 -17.40
N ARG A 37 -17.48 4.42 -18.14
CA ARG A 37 -18.63 4.43 -19.07
C ARG A 37 -18.58 3.31 -20.11
N ASN A 38 -17.38 2.95 -20.55
CA ASN A 38 -17.13 1.94 -21.58
C ASN A 38 -16.50 0.65 -21.02
N GLU A 39 -16.43 0.47 -19.70
CA GLU A 39 -15.82 -0.72 -19.10
C GLU A 39 -16.73 -1.94 -19.34
N PRO A 40 -16.33 -2.94 -20.16
CA PRO A 40 -17.18 -4.08 -20.49
C PRO A 40 -17.55 -4.92 -19.27
N ASP A 41 -16.67 -5.03 -18.28
CA ASP A 41 -16.91 -5.82 -17.08
C ASP A 41 -17.90 -5.11 -16.13
N PRO A 42 -19.04 -5.73 -15.78
CA PRO A 42 -20.02 -5.09 -14.89
C PRO A 42 -19.50 -4.82 -13.49
N GLU A 43 -18.65 -5.69 -12.93
CA GLU A 43 -18.12 -5.54 -11.58
C GLU A 43 -17.13 -4.37 -11.52
N ILE A 44 -16.19 -4.32 -12.47
CA ILE A 44 -15.23 -3.20 -12.58
C ILE A 44 -15.97 -1.88 -12.84
N ARG A 45 -16.99 -1.90 -13.71
CA ARG A 45 -17.80 -0.71 -14.01
C ARG A 45 -18.50 -0.15 -12.78
N GLU A 46 -19.12 -1.01 -11.97
CA GLU A 46 -19.79 -0.55 -10.74
C GLU A 46 -18.79 -0.02 -9.71
N LEU A 47 -17.59 -0.61 -9.61
CA LEU A 47 -16.51 -0.05 -8.79
C LEU A 47 -16.09 1.35 -9.26
N LEU A 48 -15.86 1.55 -10.57
CA LEU A 48 -15.47 2.84 -11.12
C LEU A 48 -16.54 3.92 -10.91
N LYS A 49 -17.82 3.58 -11.05
CA LYS A 49 -18.93 4.49 -10.75
C LYS A 49 -19.00 4.86 -9.26
N ALA A 50 -18.72 3.91 -8.36
CA ALA A 50 -18.69 4.17 -6.93
C ALA A 50 -17.48 5.02 -6.50
N SER A 51 -16.43 5.05 -7.32
CA SER A 51 -15.20 5.81 -7.08
C SER A 51 -15.22 7.23 -7.65
N ILE A 52 -16.33 7.78 -8.14
CA ILE A 52 -16.36 9.17 -8.65
C ILE A 52 -15.96 10.17 -7.55
N GLY A 53 -15.03 11.09 -7.87
CA GLY A 53 -14.49 12.10 -6.95
C GLY A 53 -13.05 11.81 -6.51
N CYS A 54 -12.66 12.39 -5.37
CA CYS A 54 -11.29 12.31 -4.88
C CYS A 54 -10.97 10.91 -4.33
N ASN A 55 -9.91 10.29 -4.86
CA ASN A 55 -9.41 8.99 -4.45
C ASN A 55 -7.94 9.08 -4.07
N LEU A 56 -7.50 8.10 -3.28
CA LEU A 56 -6.08 7.84 -3.08
C LEU A 56 -5.60 6.91 -4.20
N ALA A 57 -4.52 7.29 -4.87
CA ALA A 57 -3.83 6.47 -5.86
C ALA A 57 -2.38 6.25 -5.43
N LEU A 58 -1.82 5.15 -5.91
CA LEU A 58 -0.43 4.75 -5.70
C LEU A 58 0.21 4.56 -7.08
N ASP A 59 1.49 4.95 -7.22
CA ASP A 59 2.23 4.78 -8.47
C ASP A 59 2.26 3.32 -8.91
N TYR A 60 1.90 3.10 -10.18
CA TYR A 60 1.89 1.78 -10.76
C TYR A 60 3.28 1.46 -11.29
N LEU A 61 3.97 0.50 -10.67
CA LEU A 61 5.32 0.08 -11.01
C LEU A 61 5.30 -0.96 -12.15
N PRO A 62 5.54 -0.59 -13.43
CA PRO A 62 5.29 -1.50 -14.53
C PRO A 62 6.35 -2.61 -14.57
N GLY A 63 5.90 -3.86 -14.63
CA GLY A 63 6.80 -5.03 -14.64
C GLY A 63 7.42 -5.36 -13.29
N SER A 64 6.93 -4.77 -12.19
CA SER A 64 7.28 -5.22 -10.85
C SER A 64 6.79 -6.65 -10.61
N VAL A 65 7.52 -7.40 -9.78
CA VAL A 65 7.12 -8.74 -9.31
C VAL A 65 7.00 -8.77 -7.79
N MET A 66 6.29 -9.75 -7.24
CA MET A 66 6.27 -9.94 -5.79
C MET A 66 7.66 -10.34 -5.29
N PHE A 67 8.08 -9.76 -4.17
CA PHE A 67 9.26 -10.22 -3.45
C PHE A 67 8.97 -11.59 -2.81
N ASP A 68 9.79 -12.59 -3.14
CA ASP A 68 9.61 -13.96 -2.64
C ASP A 68 10.89 -14.50 -1.98
N PRO A 69 10.95 -14.53 -0.63
CA PRO A 69 12.05 -15.15 0.10
C PRO A 69 12.29 -16.61 -0.26
N ALA A 70 11.24 -17.36 -0.63
CA ALA A 70 11.36 -18.77 -1.00
C ALA A 70 12.01 -18.95 -2.39
N ALA A 71 11.92 -17.93 -3.25
CA ALA A 71 12.63 -17.88 -4.52
C ALA A 71 14.10 -17.40 -4.37
N GLY A 72 14.53 -17.06 -3.16
CA GLY A 72 15.88 -16.59 -2.87
C GLY A 72 16.05 -15.07 -2.93
N ASP A 73 14.96 -14.32 -3.05
CA ASP A 73 15.02 -12.86 -2.95
C ASP A 73 15.49 -12.45 -1.54
N SER A 74 16.32 -11.42 -1.49
CA SER A 74 16.86 -10.91 -0.23
C SER A 74 16.98 -9.39 -0.26
N LEU A 75 16.93 -8.81 0.94
CA LEU A 75 17.17 -7.39 1.17
C LEU A 75 18.52 -7.20 1.84
N ALA A 76 19.09 -6.01 1.72
CA ALA A 76 20.17 -5.60 2.62
C ALA A 76 19.67 -5.68 4.07
N ALA A 77 20.54 -6.13 4.99
CA ALA A 77 20.17 -6.36 6.38
C ALA A 77 19.71 -5.07 7.08
N GLU A 78 20.33 -3.95 6.72
CA GLU A 78 20.00 -2.61 7.21
C GLU A 78 18.56 -2.24 6.80
N LEU A 79 18.24 -2.31 5.51
CA LEU A 79 16.89 -2.01 5.02
C LEU A 79 15.84 -2.94 5.64
N ALA A 80 16.13 -4.25 5.74
CA ALA A 80 15.22 -5.18 6.40
C ALA A 80 14.94 -4.80 7.86
N SER A 81 15.96 -4.31 8.59
CA SER A 81 15.82 -3.84 9.97
C SER A 81 15.00 -2.55 10.06
N GLU A 82 15.22 -1.61 9.14
CA GLU A 82 14.44 -0.37 9.05
C GLU A 82 12.97 -0.64 8.76
N ILE A 83 12.66 -1.59 7.87
CA ILE A 83 11.28 -2.02 7.57
C ILE A 83 10.62 -2.61 8.82
N VAL A 84 11.29 -3.52 9.52
CA VAL A 84 10.76 -4.11 10.77
C VAL A 84 10.50 -3.04 11.83
N TRP A 85 11.42 -2.08 11.97
CA TRP A 85 11.24 -0.96 12.89
C TRP A 85 10.06 -0.07 12.48
N PHE A 86 9.92 0.21 11.19
CA PHE A 86 8.82 1.00 10.65
C PHE A 86 7.46 0.32 10.85
N ASP A 87 7.34 -0.98 10.57
CA ASP A 87 6.11 -1.73 10.81
C ASP A 87 5.73 -1.70 12.30
N ALA A 88 6.72 -1.79 13.20
CA ALA A 88 6.47 -1.63 14.64
C ALA A 88 6.00 -0.21 15.01
N LEU A 89 6.59 0.83 14.40
CA LEU A 89 6.20 2.23 14.62
C LEU A 89 4.75 2.48 14.20
N VAL A 90 4.37 2.03 13.00
CA VAL A 90 3.01 2.22 12.47
C VAL A 90 2.04 1.12 12.90
N THR A 91 2.46 0.18 13.75
CA THR A 91 1.66 -0.99 14.17
C THR A 91 1.06 -1.79 13.00
N ASN A 92 1.86 -2.00 11.95
CA ASN A 92 1.46 -2.80 10.79
C ASN A 92 1.55 -4.29 11.11
N VAL A 93 0.39 -4.93 11.19
CA VAL A 93 0.28 -6.35 11.58
C VAL A 93 0.28 -7.31 10.40
N ASP A 94 0.13 -6.80 9.17
CA ASP A 94 -0.03 -7.65 7.98
C ASP A 94 1.32 -8.01 7.31
N ARG A 95 2.35 -7.18 7.53
CA ARG A 95 3.70 -7.49 7.02
C ARG A 95 4.34 -8.59 7.85
N THR A 96 4.54 -9.75 7.23
CA THR A 96 5.13 -10.93 7.88
C THR A 96 6.17 -11.59 6.97
N PRO A 97 7.02 -12.50 7.48
CA PRO A 97 7.96 -13.25 6.63
C PRO A 97 7.29 -14.07 5.51
N ARG A 98 5.99 -14.39 5.66
CA ARG A 98 5.20 -15.13 4.65
C ARG A 98 4.36 -14.22 3.76
N ASN A 99 4.08 -13.00 4.22
CA ASN A 99 3.43 -11.97 3.44
C ASN A 99 4.24 -10.67 3.55
N PRO A 100 5.34 -10.55 2.78
CA PRO A 100 6.23 -9.40 2.94
C PRO A 100 5.60 -8.09 2.47
N ASN A 101 4.51 -8.11 1.69
CA ASN A 101 3.91 -6.93 1.04
C ASN A 101 4.96 -6.02 0.38
N LEU A 102 5.89 -6.66 -0.34
CA LEU A 102 6.98 -6.00 -1.06
C LEU A 102 6.89 -6.35 -2.54
N LEU A 103 7.12 -5.35 -3.37
CA LEU A 103 7.38 -5.52 -4.80
C LEU A 103 8.87 -5.38 -5.09
N LEU A 104 9.38 -6.12 -6.05
CA LEU A 104 10.68 -5.87 -6.69
C LEU A 104 10.45 -5.20 -8.03
N TRP A 105 10.97 -3.98 -8.18
CA TRP A 105 10.92 -3.22 -9.42
C TRP A 105 12.30 -2.69 -9.77
N HIS A 106 12.79 -3.01 -10.98
CA HIS A 106 14.17 -2.74 -11.40
C HIS A 106 15.24 -3.20 -10.38
N ARG A 107 15.00 -4.35 -9.74
CA ARG A 107 15.84 -4.95 -8.68
C ARG A 107 15.92 -4.14 -7.38
N ALA A 108 15.01 -3.18 -7.18
CA ALA A 108 14.84 -2.46 -5.93
C ALA A 108 13.52 -2.88 -5.25
N PRO A 109 13.51 -3.04 -3.92
CA PRO A 109 12.30 -3.35 -3.17
C PRO A 109 11.41 -2.12 -3.02
N TYR A 110 10.10 -2.31 -2.99
CA TYR A 110 9.09 -1.30 -2.70
C TYR A 110 8.05 -1.83 -1.72
N LEU A 111 7.80 -1.10 -0.64
CA LEU A 111 6.77 -1.39 0.36
C LEU A 111 5.41 -1.00 -0.20
N ILE A 112 4.49 -1.95 -0.20
CA ILE A 112 3.09 -1.75 -0.53
C ILE A 112 2.19 -2.20 0.63
N ASP A 113 0.91 -1.89 0.50
CA ASP A 113 -0.18 -2.39 1.34
C ASP A 113 0.03 -2.14 2.85
N HIS A 114 -0.16 -0.88 3.22
CA HIS A 114 -0.17 -0.40 4.60
C HIS A 114 -1.59 -0.24 5.16
N GLY A 115 -2.62 -0.70 4.44
CA GLY A 115 -4.02 -0.57 4.85
C GLY A 115 -4.39 -1.26 6.17
N ALA A 116 -3.54 -2.19 6.64
CA ALA A 116 -3.65 -2.86 7.95
C ALA A 116 -2.78 -2.22 9.05
N ALA A 117 -2.10 -1.11 8.76
CA ALA A 117 -1.38 -0.32 9.74
C ALA A 117 -2.34 0.50 10.61
N LEU A 118 -1.78 1.10 11.67
CA LEU A 118 -2.50 1.92 12.64
C LEU A 118 -3.71 1.20 13.25
N TYR A 119 -3.62 -0.13 13.43
CA TYR A 119 -4.73 -1.01 13.83
C TYR A 119 -5.54 -0.51 15.04
N PHE A 120 -4.88 0.22 15.96
CA PHE A 120 -5.51 0.88 17.10
C PHE A 120 -6.71 1.77 16.74
N HIS A 121 -6.79 2.32 15.52
CA HIS A 121 -7.91 3.14 15.07
C HIS A 121 -9.25 2.43 14.93
N HIS A 122 -9.24 1.09 14.87
CA HIS A 122 -10.46 0.29 14.89
C HIS A 122 -11.03 0.14 16.31
N ALA A 123 -10.22 0.39 17.34
CA ALA A 123 -10.59 0.26 18.74
C ALA A 123 -10.30 1.54 19.53
N TRP A 124 -10.29 2.71 18.89
CA TRP A 124 -9.86 3.98 19.49
C TRP A 124 -10.56 4.32 20.82
N GLN A 125 -11.81 3.90 20.99
CA GLN A 125 -12.56 4.09 22.24
C GLN A 125 -12.02 3.28 23.44
N ASN A 126 -11.19 2.28 23.18
CA ASN A 126 -10.63 1.33 24.13
C ASN A 126 -9.11 1.44 24.29
N VAL A 127 -8.48 2.45 23.67
CA VAL A 127 -7.04 2.73 23.72
C VAL A 127 -6.77 3.93 24.62
#